data_AF-A0A0B7FY73-F1
#
_entry.id   AF-A0A0B7FY73-F1
#
_cell.length_a   1.000
_cell.length_b   1.000
_cell.length_c   1.000
_cell.angle_alpha   90.00
_cell.angle_beta   90.00
_cell.angle_gamma   90.00
#
_symmetry.space_group_name_H-M   'P 1'
#
loop_
_entity.id
_entity.type
_entity.pdbx_description
1 polymer ?
#
loop_
_entity_poly.entity_id
_entity_poly.type
_entity_poly.pdbx_seq_one_letter_code
_entity_poly.pdbx_strand_id
1 'polypeptide(L)'
;MSSSYPYSSSIGSGLLAMESRTLADPHRNIRDHNYLSKLSNNKFLHSYLSESVSPSMEWSPAELKLVRDIKKVLPGQEDTLYTNCAPLLRLLNYISRQVFQNLGHNDMDAIVFRAGDKCRVTSPYTNQHWSPDIVVTREPASILDCIDYSQDYSALKSWCTLVSVGEAKVAASGQYQIAGYLQNLLQLHPELNAVLGFTARSTGYSLLYHDANAIHQSDFSWKPQPLYAFVSRIYRPFQDMTMTLLDPESDDPLLAIKIGTETYMSEGSVAHPGPGQRRYTTLGVHTEDKSKVFLKDIWRDERRLFFEAALYVEAHKEKRLIGLMTVEAHGYVLDGTQKPIRTTSIASKDSDESTIRRYKMRIITKDVGRPLREVRSLRQFLCVMYDACVGE
;
A
#
# COMPACT_ATOMS: atom_id res chain seq x y z
N MET A 1 27.03 22.80 -33.31
CA MET A 1 25.57 22.75 -33.08
C MET A 1 25.36 22.64 -31.58
N SER A 2 24.79 23.68 -30.98
CA SER A 2 24.53 23.75 -29.53
C SER A 2 23.29 22.93 -29.22
N SER A 3 23.45 21.75 -28.62
CA SER A 3 22.33 20.97 -28.09
C SER A 3 22.05 21.45 -26.67
N SER A 4 21.16 22.44 -26.54
CA SER A 4 20.57 22.79 -25.26
C SER A 4 19.69 21.62 -24.81
N TYR A 5 20.16 20.86 -23.82
CA TYR A 5 19.36 19.84 -23.16
C TYR A 5 18.24 20.53 -22.37
N PRO A 6 16.99 20.06 -22.44
CA PRO A 6 15.96 20.53 -21.53
C PRO A 6 16.37 20.19 -20.10
N TYR A 7 16.23 21.16 -19.19
CA TYR A 7 16.46 20.98 -17.76
C TYR A 7 15.68 19.76 -17.26
N SER A 8 16.32 18.93 -16.44
CA SER A 8 15.61 17.93 -15.65
C SER A 8 14.47 18.63 -14.93
N SER A 9 13.24 18.17 -15.13
CA SER A 9 12.09 18.70 -14.40
C SER A 9 12.41 18.70 -12.91
N SER A 10 12.17 19.82 -12.24
CA SER A 10 12.25 19.90 -10.79
C SER A 10 11.46 18.73 -10.21
N ILE A 11 12.08 17.96 -9.32
CA ILE A 11 11.33 17.01 -8.52
C ILE A 11 10.30 17.84 -7.78
N GLY A 12 9.03 17.74 -8.19
CA GLY A 12 7.94 18.46 -7.55
C GLY A 12 8.04 18.19 -6.07
N SER A 13 7.99 19.26 -5.25
CA SER A 13 8.24 19.22 -3.81
C SER A 13 7.70 17.93 -3.21
N GLY A 14 8.60 17.02 -2.84
CA GLY A 14 8.21 15.80 -2.14
C GLY A 14 7.38 16.18 -0.92
N LEU A 15 6.38 15.36 -0.58
CA LEU A 15 5.66 15.56 0.68
C LEU A 15 6.68 15.58 1.83
N LEU A 16 6.59 16.57 2.71
CA LEU A 16 7.33 16.54 3.97
C LEU A 16 6.92 15.28 4.74
N ALA A 17 7.91 14.64 5.38
CA ALA A 17 7.71 13.45 6.20
C ALA A 17 6.56 13.64 7.21
N MET A 18 5.73 12.60 7.38
CA MET A 18 4.55 12.60 8.27
C MET A 18 4.84 12.93 9.73
N GLU A 19 6.11 12.81 10.15
CA GLU A 19 6.58 13.06 11.51
C GLU A 19 6.28 14.48 12.02
N SER A 20 5.86 15.40 11.13
CA SER A 20 5.56 16.79 11.45
C SER A 20 4.06 17.20 11.41
N ARG A 21 3.11 16.27 11.16
CA ARG A 21 1.77 16.68 10.67
C ARG A 21 0.57 16.20 11.50
N THR A 22 -0.46 17.05 11.52
CA THR A 22 -1.79 16.76 12.08
C THR A 22 -2.65 15.97 11.08
N LEU A 23 -3.68 15.26 11.55
CA LEU A 23 -4.62 14.44 10.75
C LEU A 23 -5.25 15.16 9.54
N ALA A 24 -5.30 16.50 9.54
CA ALA A 24 -5.89 17.30 8.47
C ALA A 24 -5.01 17.41 7.22
N ASP A 25 -3.69 17.24 7.34
CA ASP A 25 -2.74 17.53 6.26
C ASP A 25 -2.71 16.47 5.13
N PRO A 26 -2.78 15.15 5.36
CA PRO A 26 -2.78 14.18 4.27
C PRO A 26 -4.02 14.35 3.37
N HIS A 27 -5.20 14.53 3.97
CA HIS A 27 -6.45 14.71 3.23
C HIS A 27 -6.44 16.00 2.41
N ARG A 28 -5.98 17.09 3.03
CA ARG A 28 -5.83 18.38 2.36
C ARG A 28 -4.84 18.28 1.21
N ASN A 29 -3.70 17.62 1.38
CA ASN A 29 -2.73 17.46 0.31
C ASN A 29 -3.26 16.63 -0.87
N ILE A 30 -3.92 15.50 -0.61
CA ILE A 30 -4.51 14.67 -1.67
C ILE A 30 -5.55 15.45 -2.47
N ARG A 31 -6.37 16.25 -1.78
CA ARG A 31 -7.37 17.12 -2.42
C ARG A 31 -6.73 18.27 -3.18
N ASP A 32 -5.85 19.03 -2.54
CA ASP A 32 -5.29 20.27 -3.07
C ASP A 32 -4.36 20.00 -4.27
N HIS A 33 -3.77 18.80 -4.37
CA HIS A 33 -2.95 18.36 -5.51
C HIS A 33 -3.68 17.43 -6.49
N ASN A 34 -4.99 17.18 -6.29
CA ASN A 34 -5.82 16.33 -7.15
C ASN A 34 -5.22 14.93 -7.45
N TYR A 35 -4.58 14.29 -6.46
CA TYR A 35 -3.99 12.95 -6.66
C TYR A 35 -5.02 11.84 -6.89
N LEU A 36 -6.28 12.07 -6.50
CA LEU A 36 -7.38 11.12 -6.70
C LEU A 36 -8.05 11.34 -8.06
N SER A 37 -7.94 10.34 -8.94
CA SER A 37 -8.56 10.37 -10.26
C SER A 37 -9.71 9.38 -10.38
N LYS A 38 -10.82 9.80 -11.00
CA LYS A 38 -11.98 8.93 -11.25
C LYS A 38 -11.81 8.14 -12.55
N LEU A 39 -12.15 6.85 -12.50
CA LEU A 39 -12.17 5.96 -13.65
C LEU A 39 -13.58 5.44 -13.90
N SER A 40 -13.86 5.12 -15.16
CA SER A 40 -15.07 4.37 -15.50
C SER A 40 -15.03 2.96 -14.91
N ASN A 41 -16.21 2.42 -14.58
CA ASN A 41 -16.38 1.14 -13.90
C ASN A 41 -15.68 0.00 -14.65
N ASN A 42 -15.85 -0.06 -15.97
CA ASN A 42 -15.23 -1.09 -16.80
C ASN A 42 -13.70 -0.99 -16.79
N LYS A 43 -13.16 0.22 -16.81
CA LYS A 43 -11.72 0.45 -16.79
C LYS A 43 -11.13 0.04 -15.45
N PHE A 44 -11.78 0.42 -14.35
CA PHE A 44 -11.37 0.03 -13.00
C PHE A 44 -11.39 -1.49 -12.83
N LEU A 45 -12.50 -2.14 -13.21
CA LEU A 45 -12.64 -3.60 -13.10
C LEU A 45 -11.59 -4.34 -13.93
N HIS A 46 -11.40 -3.95 -15.19
CA HIS A 46 -10.44 -4.59 -16.08
C HIS A 46 -8.98 -4.38 -15.62
N SER A 47 -8.66 -3.18 -15.11
CA SER A 47 -7.29 -2.85 -14.70
C SER A 47 -6.90 -3.45 -13.36
N TYR A 48 -7.83 -3.55 -12.40
CA TYR A 48 -7.49 -3.88 -11.01
C TYR A 48 -8.11 -5.17 -10.48
N LEU A 49 -9.21 -5.62 -11.07
CA LEU A 49 -10.02 -6.70 -10.50
C LEU A 49 -10.21 -7.88 -11.46
N SER A 50 -9.55 -7.88 -12.63
CA SER A 50 -9.78 -8.83 -13.73
C SER A 50 -9.37 -10.28 -13.47
N GLU A 51 -8.38 -10.53 -12.60
CA GLU A 51 -7.93 -11.90 -12.26
C GLU A 51 -8.74 -12.54 -11.12
N SER A 52 -9.85 -11.92 -10.73
CA SER A 52 -10.70 -12.39 -9.63
C SER A 52 -11.62 -13.52 -10.09
N VAL A 53 -11.94 -14.46 -9.19
CA VAL A 53 -12.80 -15.63 -9.49
C VAL A 53 -14.11 -15.16 -10.11
N SER A 54 -14.56 -15.85 -11.18
CA SER A 54 -15.81 -15.58 -11.91
C SER A 54 -16.96 -15.31 -10.93
N PRO A 55 -17.40 -14.06 -10.78
CA PRO A 55 -18.33 -13.68 -9.72
C PRO A 55 -19.76 -14.12 -10.03
N SER A 56 -20.58 -14.24 -8.99
CA SER A 56 -22.04 -14.29 -9.15
C SER A 56 -22.51 -13.03 -9.86
N MET A 57 -23.30 -13.20 -10.93
CA MET A 57 -23.89 -12.07 -11.67
C MET A 57 -25.09 -11.47 -10.93
N GLU A 58 -25.66 -12.18 -9.96
CA GLU A 58 -26.89 -11.80 -9.26
C GLU A 58 -26.74 -11.89 -7.74
N TRP A 59 -27.50 -11.07 -7.03
CA TRP A 59 -27.62 -11.16 -5.58
C TRP A 59 -28.44 -12.38 -5.20
N SER A 60 -27.95 -13.18 -4.25
CA SER A 60 -28.80 -14.16 -3.57
C SER A 60 -29.93 -13.45 -2.81
N PRO A 61 -31.02 -14.15 -2.46
CA PRO A 61 -32.12 -13.56 -1.69
C PRO A 61 -31.67 -12.93 -0.35
N ALA A 62 -30.68 -13.54 0.32
CA ALA A 62 -30.11 -13.04 1.56
C ALA A 62 -29.33 -11.74 1.36
N GLU A 63 -28.46 -11.68 0.34
CA GLU A 63 -27.71 -10.47 0.01
C GLU A 63 -28.63 -9.35 -0.46
N LEU A 64 -29.66 -9.67 -1.24
CA LEU A 64 -30.62 -8.68 -1.72
C LEU A 64 -31.39 -8.04 -0.56
N LYS A 65 -31.70 -8.81 0.49
CA LYS A 65 -32.28 -8.27 1.73
C LYS A 65 -31.33 -7.26 2.39
N LEU A 66 -30.05 -7.62 2.55
CA LEU A 66 -29.03 -6.72 3.12
C LEU A 66 -28.85 -5.45 2.29
N VAL A 67 -28.81 -5.55 0.96
CA VAL A 67 -28.75 -4.39 0.05
C VAL A 67 -29.97 -3.49 0.20
N ARG A 68 -31.18 -4.06 0.38
CA ARG A 68 -32.39 -3.25 0.65
C ARG A 68 -32.29 -2.53 1.99
N ASP A 69 -31.74 -3.19 3.01
CA ASP A 69 -31.60 -2.58 4.34
C ASP A 69 -30.55 -1.46 4.34
N ILE A 70 -29.43 -1.63 3.62
CA ILE A 70 -28.44 -0.56 3.38
C ILE A 70 -29.08 0.67 2.72
N LYS A 71 -29.93 0.45 1.71
CA LYS A 71 -30.61 1.54 0.97
C LYS A 71 -31.61 2.33 1.81
N LYS A 72 -32.08 1.79 2.95
CA LYS A 72 -33.03 2.46 3.85
C LYS A 72 -32.36 3.36 4.87
N VAL A 73 -31.05 3.25 5.06
CA VAL A 73 -30.32 4.06 6.04
C VAL A 73 -30.35 5.54 5.64
N LEU A 74 -30.70 6.40 6.61
CA LEU A 74 -30.84 7.84 6.41
C LEU A 74 -29.55 8.60 6.74
N PRO A 75 -29.36 9.82 6.17
CA PRO A 75 -28.23 10.67 6.57
C PRO A 75 -28.22 10.94 8.08
N GLY A 76 -27.05 10.87 8.71
CA GLY A 76 -26.88 10.96 10.15
C GLY A 76 -26.99 9.63 10.90
N GLN A 77 -27.29 8.54 10.20
CA GLN A 77 -27.35 7.17 10.73
C GLN A 77 -26.31 6.25 10.06
N GLU A 78 -25.21 6.84 9.59
CA GLU A 78 -24.11 6.17 8.91
C GLU A 78 -23.59 4.95 9.67
N ASP A 79 -23.44 5.08 10.99
CA ASP A 79 -22.95 4.06 11.90
C ASP A 79 -23.75 2.76 11.80
N THR A 80 -25.07 2.85 11.64
CA THR A 80 -25.95 1.68 11.52
C THR A 80 -25.60 0.77 10.35
N LEU A 81 -24.87 1.26 9.34
CA LEU A 81 -24.37 0.42 8.24
C LEU A 81 -23.39 -0.64 8.75
N TYR A 82 -22.61 -0.32 9.78
CA TYR A 82 -21.52 -1.16 10.27
C TYR A 82 -21.57 -1.45 11.79
N THR A 83 -22.49 -0.87 12.54
CA THR A 83 -22.72 -1.20 13.96
C THR A 83 -24.10 -1.84 14.16
N ASN A 84 -24.30 -2.53 15.29
CA ASN A 84 -25.58 -3.13 15.69
C ASN A 84 -26.14 -4.14 14.66
N CYS A 85 -27.06 -3.70 13.79
CA CYS A 85 -27.61 -4.53 12.72
C CYS A 85 -26.60 -4.76 11.57
N ALA A 86 -25.68 -3.81 11.38
CA ALA A 86 -24.53 -3.84 10.48
C ALA A 86 -24.78 -4.49 9.09
N PRO A 87 -25.79 -4.06 8.32
CA PRO A 87 -26.15 -4.72 7.07
C PRO A 87 -25.02 -4.69 6.03
N LEU A 88 -24.13 -3.69 6.08
CA LEU A 88 -22.94 -3.62 5.23
C LEU A 88 -21.89 -4.66 5.62
N LEU A 89 -21.53 -4.77 6.90
CA LEU A 89 -20.55 -5.77 7.34
C LEU A 89 -21.05 -7.19 7.13
N ARG A 90 -22.34 -7.43 7.33
CA ARG A 90 -22.96 -8.74 7.04
C ARG A 90 -22.87 -9.08 5.57
N LEU A 91 -23.14 -8.11 4.68
CA LEU A 91 -23.01 -8.31 3.24
C LEU A 91 -21.55 -8.62 2.85
N LEU A 92 -20.60 -7.83 3.34
CA LEU A 92 -19.18 -8.00 3.02
C LEU A 92 -18.62 -9.34 3.52
N ASN A 93 -18.94 -9.74 4.76
CA ASN A 93 -18.51 -11.02 5.31
C ASN A 93 -19.21 -12.22 4.66
N TYR A 94 -20.47 -12.07 4.23
CA TYR A 94 -21.16 -13.08 3.44
C TYR A 94 -20.44 -13.30 2.11
N ILE A 95 -20.09 -12.21 1.39
CA ILE A 95 -19.31 -12.27 0.14
C ILE A 95 -17.94 -12.89 0.41
N SER A 96 -17.27 -12.48 1.50
CA SER A 96 -15.98 -13.03 1.89
C SER A 96 -16.03 -14.54 2.07
N ARG A 97 -17.05 -15.06 2.75
CA ARG A 97 -17.28 -16.50 2.91
C ARG A 97 -17.42 -17.22 1.56
N GLN A 98 -18.22 -16.68 0.64
CA GLN A 98 -18.42 -17.27 -0.67
C GLN A 98 -17.11 -17.29 -1.49
N VAL A 99 -16.37 -16.18 -1.47
CA VAL A 99 -15.06 -16.06 -2.11
C VAL A 99 -14.07 -17.07 -1.52
N PHE A 100 -13.98 -17.15 -0.19
CA PHE A 100 -13.10 -18.09 0.52
C PHE A 100 -13.35 -19.54 0.10
N GLN A 101 -14.62 -19.96 0.10
CA GLN A 101 -15.03 -21.31 -0.30
C GLN A 101 -14.64 -21.60 -1.75
N ASN A 102 -14.82 -20.64 -2.65
CA ASN A 102 -14.47 -20.78 -4.06
C ASN A 102 -12.96 -20.82 -4.33
N LEU A 103 -12.14 -20.27 -3.43
CA LEU A 103 -10.68 -20.30 -3.56
C LEU A 103 -10.06 -21.67 -3.16
N GLY A 104 -10.85 -22.58 -2.59
CA GLY A 104 -10.47 -23.98 -2.41
C GLY A 104 -9.68 -24.32 -1.13
N HIS A 105 -10.01 -23.70 0.01
CA HIS A 105 -9.55 -24.05 1.38
C HIS A 105 -8.03 -24.17 1.63
N ASN A 106 -7.17 -23.77 0.70
CA ASN A 106 -5.72 -23.85 0.88
C ASN A 106 -5.17 -22.82 1.87
N ASP A 107 -5.95 -21.77 2.18
CA ASP A 107 -5.59 -20.71 3.12
C ASP A 107 -6.41 -20.91 4.41
N MET A 108 -5.76 -20.91 5.58
CA MET A 108 -6.45 -21.12 6.87
C MET A 108 -7.19 -19.85 7.34
N ASP A 109 -6.80 -18.71 6.78
CA ASP A 109 -7.32 -17.40 7.16
C ASP A 109 -8.31 -16.86 6.11
N ALA A 110 -9.42 -16.35 6.62
CA ALA A 110 -10.41 -15.61 5.87
C ALA A 110 -10.24 -14.10 6.05
N ILE A 111 -10.73 -13.34 5.07
CA ILE A 111 -10.85 -11.89 5.14
C ILE A 111 -12.10 -11.55 5.95
N VAL A 112 -11.93 -10.82 7.06
CA VAL A 112 -13.03 -10.44 7.94
C VAL A 112 -13.17 -8.93 7.98
N PHE A 113 -14.41 -8.45 7.80
CA PHE A 113 -14.77 -7.03 7.88
C PHE A 113 -15.39 -6.75 9.24
N ARG A 114 -14.84 -5.79 9.98
CA ARG A 114 -15.30 -5.42 11.33
C ARG A 114 -15.54 -3.92 11.44
N ALA A 115 -16.40 -3.55 12.39
CA ALA A 115 -16.60 -2.16 12.78
C ALA A 115 -15.29 -1.60 13.35
N GLY A 116 -14.89 -0.43 12.89
CA GLY A 116 -13.67 0.25 13.28
C GLY A 116 -13.89 1.55 14.06
N ASP A 117 -15.14 1.97 14.26
CA ASP A 117 -15.52 3.19 15.00
C ASP A 117 -14.96 3.25 16.43
N LYS A 118 -14.82 2.10 17.07
CA LYS A 118 -14.19 1.96 18.40
C LYS A 118 -12.80 1.35 18.36
N CYS A 119 -12.32 0.99 17.18
CA CYS A 119 -10.97 0.48 16.97
C CYS A 119 -10.01 1.66 16.78
N ARG A 120 -8.99 1.75 17.64
CA ARG A 120 -7.87 2.66 17.41
C ARG A 120 -6.81 1.91 16.62
N VAL A 121 -6.64 2.31 15.36
CA VAL A 121 -5.59 1.78 14.50
C VAL A 121 -4.33 2.61 14.70
N THR A 122 -3.27 1.98 15.17
CA THR A 122 -2.02 2.64 15.56
C THR A 122 -0.93 2.42 14.52
N SER A 123 -0.06 3.42 14.35
CA SER A 123 1.23 3.22 13.70
C SER A 123 2.24 2.76 14.75
N PRO A 124 2.94 1.63 14.56
CA PRO A 124 3.94 1.15 15.51
C PRO A 124 5.12 2.13 15.66
N TYR A 125 5.34 3.01 14.67
CA TYR A 125 6.50 3.91 14.64
C TYR A 125 6.22 5.33 15.14
N THR A 126 4.97 5.81 15.03
CA THR A 126 4.64 7.22 15.31
C THR A 126 3.68 7.41 16.47
N ASN A 127 3.13 6.32 17.05
CA ASN A 127 2.05 6.35 18.04
C ASN A 127 0.82 7.19 17.62
N GLN A 128 0.71 7.54 16.33
CA GLN A 128 -0.47 8.18 15.80
C GLN A 128 -1.59 7.16 15.69
N HIS A 129 -2.82 7.64 15.87
CA HIS A 129 -4.02 6.81 15.87
C HIS A 129 -5.03 7.31 14.83
N TRP A 130 -5.70 6.36 14.19
CA TRP A 130 -6.78 6.61 13.25
C TRP A 130 -7.95 5.67 13.56
N SER A 131 -9.14 6.06 13.12
CA SER A 131 -10.38 5.30 13.34
C SER A 131 -11.15 5.22 12.02
N PRO A 132 -10.77 4.30 11.12
CA PRO A 132 -11.60 3.98 9.96
C PRO A 132 -12.95 3.41 10.41
N ASP A 133 -14.03 3.70 9.70
CA ASP A 133 -15.35 3.12 10.03
C ASP A 133 -15.34 1.59 9.96
N ILE A 134 -14.55 1.02 9.04
CA ILE A 134 -14.45 -0.42 8.80
C ILE A 134 -12.97 -0.81 8.69
N VAL A 135 -12.56 -1.80 9.46
CA VAL A 135 -11.25 -2.45 9.35
C VAL A 135 -11.40 -3.82 8.69
N VAL A 136 -10.38 -4.24 7.95
CA VAL A 136 -10.35 -5.54 7.29
C VAL A 136 -9.07 -6.27 7.69
N THR A 137 -9.22 -7.48 8.22
CA THR A 137 -8.16 -8.31 8.79
C THR A 137 -8.16 -9.70 8.16
N ARG A 138 -7.03 -10.42 8.31
CA ARG A 138 -6.97 -11.88 8.11
C ARG A 138 -7.21 -12.55 9.46
N GLU A 139 -8.19 -13.44 9.53
CA GLU A 139 -8.55 -14.16 10.76
C GLU A 139 -8.89 -15.62 10.44
N PRO A 140 -8.82 -16.55 11.42
CA PRO A 140 -9.19 -17.94 11.18
C PRO A 140 -10.57 -18.07 10.53
N ALA A 141 -10.70 -18.92 9.51
CA ALA A 141 -11.91 -19.02 8.72
C ALA A 141 -13.18 -19.33 9.53
N SER A 142 -13.05 -20.03 10.66
CA SER A 142 -14.14 -20.34 11.59
C SER A 142 -14.82 -19.08 12.16
N ILE A 143 -14.12 -17.95 12.21
CA ILE A 143 -14.68 -16.68 12.68
C ILE A 143 -15.85 -16.24 11.80
N LEU A 144 -15.81 -16.50 10.49
CA LEU A 144 -16.88 -16.10 9.58
C LEU A 144 -18.24 -16.68 10.00
N ASP A 145 -18.28 -17.81 10.71
CA ASP A 145 -19.52 -18.46 11.15
C ASP A 145 -20.08 -17.92 12.47
N CYS A 146 -19.28 -17.20 13.25
CA CYS A 146 -19.64 -16.73 14.59
C CYS A 146 -19.43 -15.22 14.81
N ILE A 147 -19.35 -14.42 13.75
CA ILE A 147 -19.20 -12.96 13.88
C ILE A 147 -20.39 -12.37 14.63
N ASP A 148 -20.11 -11.79 15.80
CA ASP A 148 -21.04 -10.95 16.53
C ASP A 148 -20.91 -9.49 16.09
N TYR A 149 -21.91 -9.00 15.37
CA TYR A 149 -21.96 -7.61 14.87
C TYR A 149 -22.47 -6.60 15.93
N SER A 150 -22.94 -7.10 17.07
CA SER A 150 -23.40 -6.27 18.19
C SER A 150 -22.30 -5.96 19.20
N GLN A 151 -21.22 -6.74 19.18
CA GLN A 151 -20.08 -6.54 20.07
C GLN A 151 -19.15 -5.45 19.56
N ASP A 152 -18.69 -4.63 20.52
CA ASP A 152 -17.66 -3.65 20.27
C ASP A 152 -16.34 -4.34 19.96
N TYR A 153 -15.87 -4.20 18.72
CA TYR A 153 -14.53 -4.60 18.34
C TYR A 153 -13.52 -3.52 18.81
N SER A 154 -13.24 -3.51 20.11
CA SER A 154 -12.39 -2.50 20.75
C SER A 154 -10.91 -2.90 20.83
N ALA A 155 -10.50 -3.92 20.08
CA ALA A 155 -9.10 -4.34 20.07
C ALA A 155 -8.23 -3.21 19.50
N LEU A 156 -7.13 -2.90 20.19
CA LEU A 156 -6.08 -2.06 19.59
C LEU A 156 -5.53 -2.82 18.39
N LYS A 157 -5.45 -2.16 17.24
CA LYS A 157 -4.89 -2.76 16.02
C LYS A 157 -3.75 -1.94 15.49
N SER A 158 -2.69 -2.60 15.07
CA SER A 158 -1.64 -1.96 14.28
C SER A 158 -2.07 -1.92 12.82
N TRP A 159 -1.70 -0.87 12.08
CA TRP A 159 -1.88 -0.83 10.63
C TRP A 159 -1.27 -2.06 9.94
N CYS A 160 -0.19 -2.63 10.48
CA CYS A 160 0.49 -3.83 9.98
C CYS A 160 -0.39 -5.10 10.00
N THR A 161 -1.52 -5.07 10.72
CA THR A 161 -2.46 -6.20 10.85
C THR A 161 -3.62 -6.10 9.85
N LEU A 162 -3.77 -4.94 9.22
CA LEU A 162 -4.88 -4.63 8.34
C LEU A 162 -4.52 -4.95 6.89
N VAL A 163 -5.45 -5.53 6.15
CA VAL A 163 -5.28 -5.82 4.72
C VAL A 163 -6.06 -4.86 3.83
N SER A 164 -7.05 -4.19 4.39
CA SER A 164 -7.85 -3.15 3.74
C SER A 164 -8.61 -2.34 4.81
N VAL A 165 -9.28 -1.28 4.38
CA VAL A 165 -10.11 -0.40 5.21
C VAL A 165 -11.31 0.10 4.41
N GLY A 166 -12.34 0.58 5.12
CA GLY A 166 -13.54 1.15 4.53
C GLY A 166 -14.07 2.36 5.29
N GLU A 167 -14.78 3.23 4.56
CA GLU A 167 -15.51 4.37 5.10
C GLU A 167 -16.99 4.28 4.69
N ALA A 168 -17.92 4.46 5.62
CA ALA A 168 -19.35 4.40 5.37
C ALA A 168 -19.98 5.76 5.64
N LYS A 169 -20.48 6.41 4.59
CA LYS A 169 -21.06 7.77 4.65
C LYS A 169 -22.36 7.80 3.83
N VAL A 170 -23.45 8.38 4.34
CA VAL A 170 -24.71 8.41 3.58
C VAL A 170 -24.74 9.57 2.60
N ALA A 171 -24.34 10.77 3.04
CA ALA A 171 -24.37 11.98 2.21
C ALA A 171 -22.98 12.48 1.78
N ALA A 172 -21.96 12.34 2.63
CA ALA A 172 -20.61 12.86 2.39
C ALA A 172 -19.74 11.91 1.56
N SER A 173 -18.66 12.44 0.95
CA SER A 173 -17.65 11.60 0.31
C SER A 173 -16.50 11.30 1.28
N GLY A 174 -16.38 10.03 1.70
CA GLY A 174 -15.23 9.54 2.47
C GLY A 174 -13.93 9.40 1.66
N GLN A 175 -13.93 9.78 0.37
CA GLN A 175 -12.86 9.45 -0.58
C GLN A 175 -11.46 9.96 -0.19
N TYR A 176 -11.35 11.14 0.42
CA TYR A 176 -10.05 11.69 0.82
C TYR A 176 -9.55 11.07 2.13
N GLN A 177 -10.48 10.69 3.02
CA GLN A 177 -10.17 10.01 4.27
C GLN A 177 -9.66 8.59 3.99
N ILE A 178 -10.40 7.83 3.19
CA ILE A 178 -9.97 6.49 2.76
C ILE A 178 -8.64 6.54 1.99
N ALA A 179 -8.43 7.56 1.13
CA ALA A 179 -7.16 7.71 0.42
C ALA A 179 -5.97 7.92 1.36
N GLY A 180 -6.16 8.70 2.43
CA GLY A 180 -5.16 8.84 3.50
C GLY A 180 -4.88 7.53 4.23
N TYR A 181 -5.89 6.72 4.50
CA TYR A 181 -5.71 5.40 5.11
C TYR A 181 -5.01 4.41 4.19
N LEU A 182 -5.31 4.42 2.88
CA LEU A 182 -4.61 3.60 1.92
C LEU A 182 -3.13 3.99 1.84
N GLN A 183 -2.81 5.27 2.00
CA GLN A 183 -1.42 5.73 2.10
C GLN A 183 -0.71 5.12 3.34
N ASN A 184 -1.39 5.05 4.49
CA ASN A 184 -0.85 4.41 5.69
C ASN A 184 -0.63 2.91 5.50
N LEU A 185 -1.60 2.18 4.94
CA LEU A 185 -1.44 0.76 4.61
C LEU A 185 -0.21 0.56 3.73
N LEU A 186 -0.10 1.34 2.66
CA LEU A 186 1.04 1.28 1.75
C LEU A 186 2.39 1.63 2.39
N GLN A 187 2.39 2.47 3.43
CA GLN A 187 3.61 2.81 4.15
C GLN A 187 4.04 1.68 5.08
N LEU A 188 3.08 1.06 5.77
CA LEU A 188 3.34 0.07 6.82
C LEU A 188 3.35 -1.37 6.28
N HIS A 189 3.01 -1.54 5.00
CA HIS A 189 3.11 -2.78 4.24
C HIS A 189 3.99 -2.59 2.98
N PRO A 190 5.33 -2.56 3.11
CA PRO A 190 6.24 -2.42 1.97
C PRO A 190 6.26 -3.64 1.03
N GLU A 191 5.77 -4.79 1.50
CA GLU A 191 5.47 -5.97 0.68
C GLU A 191 4.28 -5.73 -0.26
N LEU A 192 3.39 -4.77 0.03
CA LEU A 192 2.26 -4.45 -0.83
C LEU A 192 2.62 -3.40 -1.89
N ASN A 193 2.54 -3.81 -3.14
CA ASN A 193 2.75 -2.98 -4.33
C ASN A 193 1.59 -2.00 -4.57
N ALA A 194 0.39 -2.44 -4.21
CA ALA A 194 -0.82 -1.63 -4.23
C ALA A 194 -1.82 -2.16 -3.19
N VAL A 195 -2.73 -1.30 -2.78
CA VAL A 195 -3.80 -1.63 -1.82
C VAL A 195 -5.14 -1.23 -2.40
N LEU A 196 -6.18 -1.89 -1.90
CA LEU A 196 -7.56 -1.54 -2.18
C LEU A 196 -8.26 -1.08 -0.92
N GLY A 197 -9.22 -0.18 -1.09
CA GLY A 197 -10.17 0.21 -0.05
C GLY A 197 -11.50 0.55 -0.67
N PHE A 198 -12.47 0.92 0.17
CA PHE A 198 -13.79 1.29 -0.34
C PHE A 198 -14.43 2.40 0.48
N THR A 199 -15.39 3.06 -0.15
CA THR A 199 -16.40 3.85 0.56
C THR A 199 -17.77 3.31 0.24
N ALA A 200 -18.70 3.34 1.20
CA ALA A 200 -20.07 2.88 1.00
C ALA A 200 -21.06 4.00 1.34
N ARG A 201 -22.16 4.06 0.59
CA ARG A 201 -23.30 4.95 0.80
C ARG A 201 -24.61 4.17 0.66
N SER A 202 -25.72 4.73 1.10
CA SER A 202 -27.03 4.08 0.91
C SER A 202 -27.34 3.84 -0.58
N THR A 203 -26.86 4.71 -1.48
CA THR A 203 -27.11 4.63 -2.93
C THR A 203 -26.15 3.72 -3.71
N GLY A 204 -24.97 3.41 -3.16
CA GLY A 204 -23.94 2.64 -3.85
C GLY A 204 -22.63 2.61 -3.07
N TYR A 205 -21.55 2.25 -3.74
CA TYR A 205 -20.21 2.20 -3.14
C TYR A 205 -19.16 2.65 -4.15
N SER A 206 -18.02 3.06 -3.65
CA SER A 206 -16.85 3.40 -4.46
C SER A 206 -15.70 2.49 -4.07
N LEU A 207 -15.03 1.92 -5.06
CA LEU A 207 -13.82 1.15 -4.85
C LEU A 207 -12.61 2.04 -5.17
N LEU A 208 -11.58 1.94 -4.35
CA LEU A 208 -10.35 2.70 -4.50
C LEU A 208 -9.17 1.75 -4.65
N TYR A 209 -8.24 2.16 -5.50
CA TYR A 209 -6.94 1.54 -5.72
C TYR A 209 -5.87 2.59 -5.46
N HIS A 210 -4.82 2.21 -4.74
CA HIS A 210 -3.66 3.06 -4.54
C HIS A 210 -2.38 2.27 -4.78
N ASP A 211 -1.50 2.80 -5.64
CA ASP A 211 -0.13 2.32 -5.79
C ASP A 211 0.89 3.48 -5.73
N ALA A 212 2.15 3.19 -6.07
CA ALA A 212 3.21 4.19 -6.13
C ALA A 212 3.06 5.23 -7.25
N ASN A 213 1.99 5.27 -8.02
CA ASN A 213 1.82 6.27 -9.08
C ASN A 213 0.48 6.99 -9.02
N ALA A 214 -0.58 6.33 -8.55
CA ALA A 214 -1.91 6.91 -8.59
C ALA A 214 -2.80 6.45 -7.44
N ILE A 215 -3.80 7.30 -7.17
CA ILE A 215 -4.99 6.95 -6.40
C ILE A 215 -6.16 7.00 -7.36
N HIS A 216 -6.75 5.84 -7.65
CA HIS A 216 -7.88 5.73 -8.57
C HIS A 216 -9.13 5.31 -7.83
N GLN A 217 -10.26 5.87 -8.25
CA GLN A 217 -11.57 5.56 -7.71
C GLN A 217 -12.55 5.25 -8.83
N SER A 218 -13.50 4.34 -8.57
CA SER A 218 -14.67 4.17 -9.41
C SER A 218 -15.93 3.97 -8.56
N ASP A 219 -17.05 4.56 -9.02
CA ASP A 219 -18.32 4.59 -8.30
C ASP A 219 -19.28 3.56 -8.90
N PHE A 220 -19.87 2.72 -8.05
CA PHE A 220 -20.76 1.63 -8.43
C PHE A 220 -22.10 1.77 -7.72
N SER A 221 -23.18 1.46 -8.43
CA SER A 221 -24.44 1.11 -7.76
C SER A 221 -24.29 -0.25 -7.07
N TRP A 222 -25.24 -0.61 -6.19
CA TRP A 222 -25.28 -1.90 -5.48
C TRP A 222 -25.44 -3.12 -6.42
N LYS A 223 -24.37 -3.41 -7.17
CA LYS A 223 -24.17 -4.56 -8.05
C LYS A 223 -23.21 -5.55 -7.38
N PRO A 224 -23.44 -6.87 -7.52
CA PRO A 224 -22.62 -7.88 -6.85
C PRO A 224 -21.22 -7.98 -7.46
N GLN A 225 -21.13 -8.01 -8.79
CA GLN A 225 -19.91 -8.32 -9.52
C GLN A 225 -18.67 -7.52 -9.06
N PRO A 226 -18.69 -6.17 -8.97
CA PRO A 226 -17.49 -5.43 -8.56
C PRO A 226 -17.10 -5.68 -7.10
N LEU A 227 -18.09 -5.93 -6.22
CA LEU A 227 -17.85 -6.15 -4.79
C LEU A 227 -17.24 -7.53 -4.55
N TYR A 228 -17.74 -8.57 -5.23
CA TYR A 228 -17.13 -9.90 -5.23
C TYR A 228 -15.68 -9.86 -5.75
N ALA A 229 -15.45 -9.16 -6.86
CA ALA A 229 -14.11 -9.04 -7.43
C ALA A 229 -13.17 -8.26 -6.50
N PHE A 230 -13.65 -7.21 -5.82
CA PHE A 230 -12.92 -6.50 -4.78
C PHE A 230 -12.51 -7.42 -3.62
N VAL A 231 -13.46 -8.16 -3.03
CA VAL A 231 -13.16 -9.06 -1.91
C VAL A 231 -12.19 -10.17 -2.34
N SER A 232 -12.40 -10.76 -3.52
CA SER A 232 -11.48 -11.74 -4.09
C SER A 232 -10.07 -11.18 -4.32
N ARG A 233 -9.94 -9.89 -4.64
CA ARG A 233 -8.63 -9.24 -4.79
C ARG A 233 -7.95 -8.97 -3.45
N ILE A 234 -8.69 -8.77 -2.35
CA ILE A 234 -8.09 -8.66 -1.02
C ILE A 234 -7.45 -9.99 -0.59
N TYR A 235 -8.06 -11.14 -0.94
CA TYR A 235 -7.45 -12.46 -0.71
C TYR A 235 -6.13 -12.66 -1.47
N ARG A 236 -6.01 -12.08 -2.66
CA ARG A 236 -4.83 -12.15 -3.54
C ARG A 236 -4.27 -10.75 -3.81
N PRO A 237 -3.65 -10.14 -2.79
CA PRO A 237 -3.23 -8.74 -2.87
C PRO A 237 -2.12 -8.53 -3.90
N PHE A 238 -1.89 -7.27 -4.28
CA PHE A 238 -0.77 -6.89 -5.14
C PHE A 238 0.52 -6.95 -4.33
N GLN A 239 1.12 -8.13 -4.21
CA GLN A 239 2.22 -8.37 -3.28
C GLN A 239 3.56 -8.65 -3.98
N ASP A 240 4.62 -8.15 -3.37
CA ASP A 240 5.99 -8.58 -3.61
C ASP A 240 6.26 -9.87 -2.82
N MET A 241 6.32 -10.99 -3.55
CA MET A 241 6.51 -12.33 -2.97
C MET A 241 7.91 -12.54 -2.37
N THR A 242 8.83 -11.59 -2.55
CA THR A 242 10.16 -11.64 -1.94
C THR A 242 10.20 -10.98 -0.56
N MET A 243 9.10 -10.35 -0.12
CA MET A 243 8.96 -9.76 1.19
C MET A 243 7.87 -10.45 1.99
N THR A 244 8.11 -10.65 3.28
CA THR A 244 7.10 -11.19 4.20
C THR A 244 7.17 -10.42 5.50
N LEU A 245 6.03 -9.86 5.88
CA LEU A 245 5.85 -9.23 7.19
C LEU A 245 5.68 -10.34 8.23
N LEU A 246 6.49 -10.27 9.29
CA LEU A 246 6.53 -11.21 10.39
C LEU A 246 6.06 -10.52 11.65
N ASP A 247 5.23 -11.22 12.40
CA ASP A 247 4.64 -10.75 13.67
C ASP A 247 3.99 -9.36 13.56
N PRO A 248 2.97 -9.18 12.71
CA PRO A 248 2.36 -7.88 12.44
C PRO A 248 1.67 -7.24 13.65
N GLU A 249 1.40 -8.01 14.71
CA GLU A 249 0.79 -7.54 15.96
C GLU A 249 1.86 -7.05 16.96
N SER A 250 3.15 -7.25 16.69
CA SER A 250 4.26 -6.72 17.49
C SER A 250 4.36 -5.20 17.39
N ASP A 251 4.88 -4.57 18.46
CA ASP A 251 5.26 -3.16 18.47
C ASP A 251 6.47 -2.88 17.54
N ASP A 252 7.24 -3.91 17.19
CA ASP A 252 8.35 -3.86 16.24
C ASP A 252 8.24 -5.00 15.22
N PRO A 253 7.34 -4.87 14.22
CA PRO A 253 7.13 -5.90 13.23
C PRO A 253 8.35 -6.02 12.31
N LEU A 254 8.75 -7.26 12.02
CA LEU A 254 9.95 -7.54 11.23
C LEU A 254 9.59 -7.86 9.79
N LEU A 255 10.46 -7.50 8.85
CA LEU A 255 10.34 -7.86 7.45
C LEU A 255 11.46 -8.84 7.08
N ALA A 256 11.06 -10.02 6.64
CA ALA A 256 11.94 -10.95 5.95
C ALA A 256 11.97 -10.60 4.45
N ILE A 257 13.17 -10.49 3.90
CA ILE A 257 13.41 -10.08 2.52
C ILE A 257 14.32 -11.12 1.87
N LYS A 258 13.82 -11.80 0.84
CA LYS A 258 14.55 -12.83 0.10
C LYS A 258 15.12 -12.27 -1.20
N ILE A 259 16.41 -12.50 -1.47
CA ILE A 259 17.02 -12.22 -2.77
C ILE A 259 17.81 -13.44 -3.22
N GLY A 260 17.34 -14.09 -4.28
CA GLY A 260 17.92 -15.36 -4.72
C GLY A 260 17.79 -16.40 -3.61
N THR A 261 18.92 -16.90 -3.12
CA THR A 261 19.02 -17.83 -1.99
C THR A 261 19.14 -17.12 -0.64
N GLU A 262 19.52 -15.85 -0.63
CA GLU A 262 19.84 -15.11 0.57
C GLU A 262 18.59 -14.54 1.24
N THR A 263 18.59 -14.44 2.57
CA THR A 263 17.51 -13.87 3.36
C THR A 263 18.05 -12.80 4.30
N TYR A 264 17.32 -11.69 4.39
CA TYR A 264 17.66 -10.55 5.23
C TYR A 264 16.47 -10.22 6.13
N MET A 265 16.76 -9.86 7.38
CA MET A 265 15.75 -9.41 8.36
C MET A 265 15.93 -7.92 8.59
N SER A 266 14.86 -7.13 8.56
CA SER A 266 14.94 -5.70 8.92
C SER A 266 15.26 -5.50 10.41
N GLU A 267 16.07 -4.49 10.76
CA GLU A 267 16.32 -4.08 12.17
C GLU A 267 15.43 -2.90 12.62
N GLY A 268 14.30 -2.67 11.95
CA GLY A 268 13.40 -1.54 12.20
C GLY A 268 13.20 -0.74 10.93
N SER A 269 11.96 -0.65 10.47
CA SER A 269 11.64 -0.06 9.18
C SER A 269 11.09 1.35 9.30
N VAL A 270 11.58 2.25 8.44
CA VAL A 270 10.95 3.57 8.25
C VAL A 270 10.67 3.74 6.76
N ALA A 271 9.47 3.35 6.35
CA ALA A 271 8.95 3.74 5.05
C ALA A 271 8.65 5.24 5.06
N HIS A 272 9.22 5.98 4.11
CA HIS A 272 8.98 7.42 4.00
C HIS A 272 7.81 7.67 3.04
N PRO A 273 6.81 8.47 3.43
CA PRO A 273 5.64 8.71 2.59
C PRO A 273 5.94 9.74 1.50
N GLY A 274 5.43 9.47 0.30
CA GLY A 274 5.36 10.42 -0.81
C GLY A 274 4.15 10.05 -1.68
N PRO A 275 3.53 10.99 -2.41
CA PRO A 275 2.28 10.76 -3.16
C PRO A 275 2.51 9.94 -4.45
N GLY A 276 3.67 9.29 -4.56
CA GLY A 276 4.11 8.54 -5.73
C GLY A 276 5.58 8.12 -5.67
N GLN A 277 6.37 8.64 -4.74
CA GLN A 277 7.74 8.15 -4.51
C GLN A 277 7.77 7.34 -3.24
N ARG A 278 7.28 6.10 -3.32
CA ARG A 278 7.44 5.13 -2.24
C ARG A 278 8.91 4.77 -2.15
N ARG A 279 9.52 5.05 -1.00
CA ARG A 279 10.86 4.64 -0.65
C ARG A 279 10.74 3.83 0.63
N TYR A 280 11.06 2.55 0.54
CA TYR A 280 11.27 1.73 1.71
C TYR A 280 12.77 1.60 1.92
N THR A 281 13.22 1.89 3.13
CA THR A 281 14.64 1.90 3.45
C THR A 281 14.80 1.40 4.86
N THR A 282 15.69 0.44 5.04
CA THR A 282 15.91 -0.20 6.34
C THR A 282 17.35 -0.65 6.46
N LEU A 283 17.82 -0.69 7.70
CA LEU A 283 18.92 -1.58 8.06
C LEU A 283 18.40 -3.00 8.05
N GLY A 284 19.24 -3.94 7.63
CA GLY A 284 18.93 -5.35 7.72
C GLY A 284 20.13 -6.17 8.12
N VAL A 285 19.87 -7.39 8.54
CA VAL A 285 20.87 -8.38 8.92
C VAL A 285 20.68 -9.59 8.03
N HIS A 286 21.75 -9.99 7.36
CA HIS A 286 21.79 -11.24 6.63
C HIS A 286 21.66 -12.42 7.61
N THR A 287 20.75 -13.36 7.34
CA THR A 287 20.33 -14.34 8.35
C THR A 287 21.41 -15.35 8.71
N GLU A 288 22.31 -15.68 7.77
CA GLU A 288 23.34 -16.71 7.97
C GLU A 288 24.61 -16.15 8.64
N ASP A 289 25.27 -15.20 8.00
CA ASP A 289 26.56 -14.65 8.46
C ASP A 289 26.44 -13.47 9.42
N LYS A 290 25.20 -13.00 9.69
CA LYS A 290 24.88 -11.85 10.55
C LYS A 290 25.50 -10.54 10.09
N SER A 291 25.92 -10.44 8.84
CA SER A 291 26.41 -9.19 8.27
C SER A 291 25.30 -8.15 8.21
N LYS A 292 25.64 -6.89 8.50
CA LYS A 292 24.70 -5.77 8.38
C LYS A 292 24.71 -5.24 6.95
N VAL A 293 23.52 -5.02 6.43
CA VAL A 293 23.30 -4.44 5.12
C VAL A 293 22.35 -3.26 5.22
N PHE A 294 22.39 -2.40 4.21
CA PHE A 294 21.37 -1.39 4.00
C PHE A 294 20.52 -1.77 2.79
N LEU A 295 19.22 -1.92 3.01
CA LEU A 295 18.23 -2.29 2.01
C LEU A 295 17.42 -1.08 1.60
N LYS A 296 17.24 -0.92 0.29
CA LYS A 296 16.48 0.18 -0.28
C LYS A 296 15.59 -0.32 -1.42
N ASP A 297 14.30 -0.14 -1.27
CA ASP A 297 13.31 -0.33 -2.32
C ASP A 297 12.83 1.03 -2.83
N ILE A 298 12.85 1.19 -4.15
CA ILE A 298 12.38 2.41 -4.83
C ILE A 298 11.43 2.06 -5.95
N TRP A 299 10.49 2.98 -6.20
CA TRP A 299 9.65 2.94 -7.40
C TRP A 299 10.25 3.85 -8.47
N ARG A 300 11.09 3.25 -9.31
CA ARG A 300 11.86 3.95 -10.34
C ARG A 300 10.97 4.32 -11.53
N ASP A 301 10.90 5.60 -11.83
CA ASP A 301 10.35 6.11 -13.10
C ASP A 301 11.22 5.65 -14.27
N GLU A 302 10.60 5.04 -15.28
CA GLU A 302 11.29 4.52 -16.46
C GLU A 302 12.06 5.59 -17.25
N ARG A 303 11.63 6.85 -17.17
CA ARG A 303 12.26 8.00 -17.85
C ARG A 303 13.55 8.47 -17.18
N ARG A 304 13.82 8.05 -15.95
CA ARG A 304 15.08 8.41 -15.29
C ARG A 304 16.24 7.86 -16.13
N LEU A 305 17.26 8.69 -16.33
CA LEU A 305 18.39 8.33 -17.18
C LEU A 305 19.36 7.37 -16.50
N PHE A 306 19.44 7.42 -15.16
CA PHE A 306 20.41 6.65 -14.40
C PHE A 306 19.77 5.53 -13.58
N PHE A 307 20.55 4.49 -13.35
CA PHE A 307 20.27 3.42 -12.40
C PHE A 307 21.26 3.58 -11.24
N GLU A 308 20.75 4.01 -10.09
CA GLU A 308 21.56 4.33 -8.90
C GLU A 308 22.59 3.24 -8.58
N ALA A 309 22.15 1.98 -8.49
CA ALA A 309 23.04 0.86 -8.21
C ALA A 309 24.09 0.61 -9.30
N ALA A 310 23.74 0.81 -10.58
CA ALA A 310 24.69 0.65 -11.67
C ALA A 310 25.79 1.73 -11.63
N LEU A 311 25.46 2.95 -11.18
CA LEU A 311 26.44 4.00 -10.95
C LEU A 311 27.42 3.63 -9.84
N TYR A 312 26.92 3.07 -8.72
CA TYR A 312 27.80 2.58 -7.66
C TYR A 312 28.74 1.48 -8.17
N VAL A 313 28.21 0.48 -8.89
CA VAL A 313 29.03 -0.60 -9.44
C VAL A 313 30.12 -0.07 -10.37
N GLU A 314 29.78 0.81 -11.31
CA GLU A 314 30.77 1.37 -12.25
C GLU A 314 31.81 2.24 -11.52
N ALA A 315 31.40 3.02 -10.51
CA ALA A 315 32.31 3.85 -9.74
C ALA A 315 33.36 3.05 -8.95
N HIS A 316 33.07 1.80 -8.58
CA HIS A 316 34.00 0.91 -7.89
C HIS A 316 34.87 0.03 -8.82
N LYS A 317 34.64 0.06 -10.14
CA LYS A 317 35.19 -0.90 -11.12
C LYS A 317 36.72 -0.96 -11.20
N GLU A 318 37.39 0.19 -11.22
CA GLU A 318 38.86 0.25 -11.30
C GLU A 318 39.51 0.25 -9.92
N LYS A 319 38.87 0.94 -8.97
CA LYS A 319 39.36 1.07 -7.59
C LYS A 319 38.18 1.26 -6.65
N ARG A 320 38.22 0.55 -5.51
CA ARG A 320 37.25 0.77 -4.45
C ARG A 320 37.32 2.22 -3.95
N LEU A 321 36.24 2.98 -4.15
CA LEU A 321 36.08 4.32 -3.62
C LEU A 321 35.66 4.27 -2.15
N ILE A 322 36.54 4.73 -1.26
CA ILE A 322 36.25 4.78 0.17
C ILE A 322 35.20 5.86 0.41
N GLY A 323 34.13 5.50 1.12
CA GLY A 323 33.04 6.41 1.47
C GLY A 323 31.87 6.41 0.48
N LEU A 324 31.96 5.63 -0.61
CA LEU A 324 30.86 5.32 -1.52
C LEU A 324 30.26 3.96 -1.16
N MET A 325 28.93 3.83 -1.23
CA MET A 325 28.24 2.58 -0.91
C MET A 325 28.62 1.44 -1.87
N THR A 326 29.08 0.32 -1.31
CA THR A 326 29.34 -0.91 -2.09
C THR A 326 28.03 -1.68 -2.27
N VAL A 327 27.58 -1.82 -3.52
CA VAL A 327 26.40 -2.61 -3.86
C VAL A 327 26.71 -4.11 -3.80
N GLU A 328 25.85 -4.84 -3.11
CA GLU A 328 25.88 -6.30 -3.03
C GLU A 328 24.94 -6.95 -4.05
N ALA A 329 23.71 -6.45 -4.10
CA ALA A 329 22.70 -6.92 -5.04
C ALA A 329 21.83 -5.74 -5.47
N HIS A 330 21.42 -5.73 -6.74
CA HIS A 330 20.45 -4.76 -7.21
C HIS A 330 19.67 -5.28 -8.42
N GLY A 331 18.48 -4.74 -8.63
CA GLY A 331 17.69 -5.09 -9.81
C GLY A 331 16.21 -4.78 -9.68
N TYR A 332 15.47 -5.17 -10.71
CA TYR A 332 14.01 -5.20 -10.66
C TYR A 332 13.55 -6.25 -9.67
N VAL A 333 12.55 -5.91 -8.86
CA VAL A 333 11.82 -6.91 -8.09
C VAL A 333 10.84 -7.61 -9.02
N LEU A 334 10.86 -8.94 -9.02
CA LEU A 334 10.08 -9.75 -9.94
C LEU A 334 8.85 -10.34 -9.24
N ASP A 335 7.75 -10.45 -9.97
CA ASP A 335 6.54 -11.15 -9.52
C ASP A 335 6.69 -12.67 -9.64
N GLY A 336 5.66 -13.41 -9.22
CA GLY A 336 5.63 -14.88 -9.33
C GLY A 336 5.74 -15.42 -10.76
N THR A 337 5.57 -14.56 -11.79
CA THR A 337 5.74 -14.89 -13.21
C THR A 337 7.11 -14.47 -13.76
N GLN A 338 8.05 -14.07 -12.90
CA GLN A 338 9.38 -13.57 -13.25
C GLN A 338 9.37 -12.26 -14.05
N LYS A 339 8.30 -11.46 -13.94
CA LYS A 339 8.21 -10.15 -14.59
C LYS A 339 8.46 -9.02 -13.59
N PRO A 340 9.10 -7.91 -14.01
CA PRO A 340 9.26 -6.74 -13.14
C PRO A 340 7.93 -6.23 -12.62
N ILE A 341 7.85 -6.09 -11.29
CA ILE A 341 6.73 -5.44 -10.61
C ILE A 341 6.71 -3.98 -11.04
N ARG A 342 5.52 -3.51 -11.44
CA ARG A 342 5.32 -2.16 -11.97
C ARG A 342 4.00 -1.57 -11.54
N THR A 343 3.93 -0.24 -11.50
CA THR A 343 2.68 0.48 -11.30
C THR A 343 1.75 0.27 -12.49
N THR A 344 0.44 0.40 -12.22
CA THR A 344 -0.55 0.25 -13.28
C THR A 344 -0.55 1.49 -14.15
N SER A 345 -0.27 1.32 -15.45
CA SER A 345 -0.35 2.41 -16.43
C SER A 345 -1.77 2.49 -16.96
N ILE A 346 -2.55 3.47 -16.49
CA ILE A 346 -3.82 3.83 -17.08
C ILE A 346 -3.65 5.13 -17.85
N ALA A 347 -3.76 5.07 -19.19
CA ALA A 347 -3.76 6.27 -20.02
C ALA A 347 -4.94 7.17 -19.62
N SER A 348 -4.64 8.35 -19.11
CA SER A 348 -5.57 9.47 -19.03
C SER A 348 -5.97 9.83 -20.47
N LYS A 349 -7.26 10.02 -20.74
CA LYS A 349 -7.75 10.35 -22.10
C LYS A 349 -7.40 11.78 -22.52
N ASP A 350 -7.00 12.63 -21.56
CA ASP A 350 -6.93 14.09 -21.77
C ASP A 350 -5.50 14.66 -21.58
N SER A 351 -4.48 13.81 -21.52
CA SER A 351 -3.09 14.28 -21.41
C SER A 351 -2.19 13.54 -22.40
N ASP A 352 -1.61 14.29 -23.34
CA ASP A 352 -0.49 13.89 -24.21
C ASP A 352 0.78 13.51 -23.40
N GLU A 353 0.75 13.67 -22.07
CA GLU A 353 1.76 13.10 -21.19
C GLU A 353 1.61 11.58 -21.14
N SER A 354 2.58 10.90 -21.76
CA SER A 354 2.86 9.48 -21.53
C SER A 354 2.60 9.13 -20.05
N THR A 355 1.84 8.08 -19.79
CA THR A 355 1.57 7.66 -18.40
C THR A 355 2.90 7.32 -17.74
N ILE A 356 3.23 7.97 -16.61
CA ILE A 356 4.46 7.64 -15.87
C ILE A 356 4.32 6.20 -15.37
N ARG A 357 5.09 5.27 -15.94
CA ARG A 357 5.22 3.92 -15.39
C ARG A 357 6.43 3.87 -14.46
N ARG A 358 6.23 3.27 -13.29
CA ARG A 358 7.28 3.04 -12.31
C ARG A 358 7.49 1.55 -12.10
N TYR A 359 8.72 1.15 -11.89
CA TYR A 359 9.11 -0.23 -11.59
C TYR A 359 9.66 -0.31 -10.18
N LYS A 360 9.29 -1.37 -9.44
CA LYS A 360 9.88 -1.65 -8.13
C LYS A 360 11.31 -2.15 -8.35
N MET A 361 12.27 -1.46 -7.75
CA MET A 361 13.68 -1.80 -7.77
C MET A 361 14.15 -2.00 -6.34
N ARG A 362 15.04 -2.97 -6.14
CA ARG A 362 15.71 -3.21 -4.85
C ARG A 362 17.21 -3.02 -5.00
N ILE A 363 17.82 -2.43 -3.98
CA ILE A 363 19.25 -2.26 -3.83
C ILE A 363 19.63 -2.74 -2.43
N ILE A 364 20.63 -3.62 -2.34
CA ILE A 364 21.31 -4.01 -1.11
C ILE A 364 22.74 -3.51 -1.19
N THR A 365 23.19 -2.92 -0.11
CA THR A 365 24.57 -2.46 0.02
C THR A 365 25.21 -3.02 1.29
N LYS A 366 26.51 -3.32 1.21
CA LYS A 366 27.29 -3.85 2.35
C LYS A 366 27.63 -2.78 3.38
N ASP A 367 27.62 -1.53 2.95
CA ASP A 367 28.04 -0.41 3.77
C ASP A 367 26.81 0.23 4.41
N VAL A 368 26.57 -0.10 5.68
CA VAL A 368 25.75 0.73 6.56
C VAL A 368 26.57 1.98 6.86
N GLY A 369 26.22 3.11 6.24
CA GLY A 369 26.97 4.36 6.35
C GLY A 369 27.37 4.71 7.80
N ARG A 370 28.49 5.42 7.97
CA ARG A 370 28.95 5.82 9.31
C ARG A 370 28.29 7.15 9.73
N PRO A 371 28.00 7.36 11.03
CA PRO A 371 27.53 8.63 11.53
C PRO A 371 28.42 9.78 11.05
N LEU A 372 27.83 10.89 10.57
CA LEU A 372 28.57 12.05 10.06
C LEU A 372 29.58 12.61 11.08
N ARG A 373 29.31 12.48 12.38
CA ARG A 373 30.24 12.85 13.47
C ARG A 373 31.57 12.08 13.46
N GLU A 374 31.63 10.94 12.78
CA GLU A 374 32.84 10.11 12.64
C GLU A 374 33.68 10.52 11.42
N VAL A 375 33.16 11.42 10.58
CA VAL A 375 33.87 11.98 9.44
C VAL A 375 34.92 12.98 9.95
N ARG A 376 36.21 12.68 9.73
CA ARG A 376 37.33 13.47 10.27
C ARG A 376 37.98 14.40 9.25
N SER A 377 37.43 14.49 8.03
CA SER A 377 37.98 15.36 6.99
C SER A 377 36.91 15.86 6.01
N LEU A 378 37.14 17.06 5.47
CA LEU A 378 36.28 17.67 4.45
C LEU A 378 36.19 16.78 3.19
N ARG A 379 37.27 16.09 2.82
CA ARG A 379 37.27 15.15 1.69
C ARG A 379 36.33 13.96 1.94
N GLN A 380 36.39 13.34 3.12
CA GLN A 380 35.46 12.27 3.49
C GLN A 380 34.02 12.79 3.54
N PHE A 381 33.81 14.02 4.05
CA PHE A 381 32.50 14.65 4.07
C PHE A 381 31.94 14.87 2.66
N LEU A 382 32.73 15.42 1.73
CA LEU A 382 32.32 15.63 0.35
C LEU A 382 32.03 14.33 -0.41
N CYS A 383 32.79 13.25 -0.14
CA CYS A 383 32.48 11.92 -0.67
C CYS A 383 31.13 11.39 -0.15
N VAL A 384 30.82 11.58 1.13
CA VAL A 384 29.54 11.18 1.74
C VAL A 384 28.38 12.08 1.27
N MET A 385 28.61 13.38 1.08
CA MET A 385 27.59 14.31 0.58
C MET A 385 27.16 14.00 -0.86
N TYR A 386 28.05 13.46 -1.68
CA TYR A 386 27.68 13.04 -3.04
C TYR A 386 26.62 11.93 -3.04
N ASP A 387 26.65 11.04 -2.04
CA ASP A 387 25.63 10.00 -1.84
C ASP A 387 24.29 10.55 -1.32
N ALA A 388 24.31 11.66 -0.57
CA ALA A 388 23.10 12.33 -0.10
C ALA A 388 22.42 13.18 -1.20
N CYS A 389 23.21 13.78 -2.10
CA CYS A 389 22.74 14.79 -3.07
C CYS A 389 22.09 14.25 -4.35
N VAL A 390 21.90 12.93 -4.52
CA VAL A 390 21.10 12.35 -5.64
C VAL A 390 19.62 12.16 -5.22
N GLY A 391 19.24 12.69 -4.06
CA GLY A 391 17.99 12.40 -3.38
C GLY A 391 17.13 13.60 -3.01
N GLU A 392 17.07 14.67 -3.81
CA GLU A 392 15.96 15.64 -3.73
C GLU A 392 15.10 15.61 -4.98
#